data_AF-A0A6A2FIW2-F1
#
_entry.id   AF-A0A6A2FIW2-F1
#
_cell.length_a   1.000
_cell.length_b   1.000
_cell.length_c   1.000
_cell.angle_alpha   90.00
_cell.angle_beta   90.00
_cell.angle_gamma   90.00
#
_symmetry.space_group_name_H-M   'P 1'
#
loop_
_entity.id
_entity.type
_entity.pdbx_description
1 polymer ?
#
loop_
_entity_poly.entity_id
_entity_poly.type
_entity_poly.pdbx_seq_one_letter_code
_entity_poly.pdbx_strand_id
1 'polypeptide(L)'
;MTIAKKYGLTFRTILTPRGSLSPTVDISKDANGDLNRGIAFYLANIGSTDAQNLIDWLPVFYTERDPNDDMVVNYPVMGDDIGFYINQNTLYPNTSIDAFYATFNYGGTKSNVPVKDLISLLDEWKNYLISMGIKGS
;
A
#
# COMPACT_ATOMS: atom_id res chain seq x y z
N MET A 1 15.01 10.14 -4.42
CA MET A 1 14.42 10.02 -3.06
C MET A 1 13.57 8.76 -3.07
N THR A 2 13.63 7.91 -2.04
CA THR A 2 12.81 6.68 -1.99
C THR A 2 11.34 7.03 -1.80
N ILE A 3 10.43 6.21 -2.31
CA ILE A 3 8.99 6.43 -2.14
C ILE A 3 8.60 6.27 -0.68
N ALA A 4 9.23 5.36 0.09
CA ALA A 4 9.01 5.26 1.53
C ALA A 4 9.24 6.61 2.25
N LYS A 5 10.32 7.34 1.92
CA LYS A 5 10.60 8.66 2.52
C LYS A 5 9.57 9.71 2.13
N LYS A 6 8.99 9.64 0.93
CA LYS A 6 7.89 10.54 0.51
C LYS A 6 6.70 10.44 1.47
N TYR A 7 6.43 9.24 2.00
CA TYR A 7 5.33 8.96 2.94
C TYR A 7 5.76 9.00 4.42
N GLY A 8 6.95 9.50 4.74
CA GLY A 8 7.44 9.51 6.12
C GLY A 8 7.72 8.13 6.69
N LEU A 9 8.06 7.15 5.85
CA LEU A 9 8.30 5.77 6.25
C LEU A 9 9.80 5.45 6.25
N THR A 10 10.25 4.69 7.24
CA THR A 10 11.62 4.15 7.31
C THR A 10 11.58 2.66 7.63
N PHE A 11 12.18 1.84 6.77
CA PHE A 11 12.29 0.40 7.01
C PHE A 11 13.47 0.12 7.93
N ARG A 12 13.26 -0.72 8.93
CA ARG A 12 14.31 -1.15 9.87
C ARG A 12 14.07 -2.56 10.34
N THR A 13 15.09 -3.13 10.97
CA THR A 13 15.02 -4.44 11.60
C THR A 13 15.21 -4.27 13.08
N ILE A 14 14.37 -4.93 13.86
CA ILE A 14 14.49 -4.98 15.31
C ILE A 14 14.81 -6.41 15.77
N LEU A 15 15.58 -6.53 16.84
CA LEU A 15 15.78 -7.79 17.52
C LEU A 15 14.56 -8.04 18.42
N THR A 16 13.83 -9.13 18.16
CA THR A 16 12.71 -9.51 19.02
C THR A 16 13.22 -10.00 20.38
N PRO A 17 12.36 -10.02 21.42
CA PRO A 17 12.73 -10.61 22.71
C PRO A 17 13.18 -12.09 22.64
N ARG A 18 12.86 -12.78 21.53
CA ARG A 18 13.25 -14.17 21.27
C ARG A 18 14.57 -14.30 20.49
N GLY A 19 15.26 -13.18 20.23
CA GLY A 19 16.53 -13.15 19.50
C GLY A 19 16.41 -13.29 17.98
N SER A 20 15.19 -13.29 17.43
CA SER A 20 14.98 -13.27 15.97
C SER A 20 14.99 -11.83 15.45
N LEU A 21 15.46 -11.63 14.22
CA LEU A 21 15.32 -10.37 13.51
C LEU A 21 13.89 -10.27 12.95
N SER A 22 13.21 -9.16 13.23
CA SER A 22 11.89 -8.85 12.68
C SER A 22 11.95 -7.55 11.87
N PRO A 23 11.43 -7.53 10.64
CA PRO A 23 11.33 -6.31 9.87
C PRO A 23 10.21 -5.45 10.48
N THR A 24 10.35 -4.13 10.39
CA THR A 24 9.36 -3.17 10.89
C THR A 24 9.45 -1.85 10.13
N VAL A 25 8.42 -1.02 10.24
CA VAL A 25 8.29 0.27 9.57
C VAL A 25 8.11 1.37 10.61
N ASP A 26 9.07 2.28 10.67
CA ASP A 26 8.98 3.52 11.45
C ASP A 26 8.23 4.60 10.69
N ILE A 27 7.55 5.46 11.45
CA ILE A 27 6.69 6.52 10.93
C ILE A 27 7.19 7.86 11.44
N SER A 28 7.39 8.78 10.53
CA SER A 28 7.50 10.21 10.76
C SER A 28 6.40 10.94 9.98
N LYS A 29 6.30 12.25 10.19
CA LYS A 29 5.46 13.09 9.34
C LYS A 29 6.01 13.09 7.91
N ASP A 30 5.13 13.02 6.92
CA ASP A 30 5.49 13.27 5.53
C ASP A 30 5.56 14.77 5.21
N ALA A 31 5.74 15.12 3.93
CA ALA A 31 5.84 16.50 3.48
C ALA A 31 4.55 17.33 3.72
N ASN A 32 3.41 16.68 3.88
CA ASN A 32 2.12 17.32 4.18
C ASN A 32 1.83 17.38 5.68
N GLY A 33 2.68 16.76 6.50
CA GLY A 33 2.50 16.67 7.95
C GLY A 33 1.69 15.46 8.41
N ASP A 34 1.33 14.56 7.49
CA ASP A 34 0.50 13.40 7.76
C ASP A 34 1.31 12.24 8.35
N LEU A 35 0.67 11.45 9.20
CA LEU A 35 1.22 10.21 9.74
C LEU A 35 0.59 9.03 9.02
N ASN A 36 1.33 8.40 8.10
CA ASN A 36 0.86 7.31 7.26
C ASN A 36 0.80 5.95 7.98
N ARG A 37 0.10 5.92 9.14
CA ARG A 37 0.02 4.77 10.05
C ARG A 37 -0.58 3.54 9.38
N GLY A 38 -1.62 3.71 8.58
CA GLY A 38 -2.26 2.60 7.89
C GLY A 38 -1.31 1.93 6.89
N ILE A 39 -0.54 2.73 6.15
CA ILE A 39 0.47 2.21 5.20
C ILE A 39 1.55 1.44 5.96
N ALA A 40 2.11 2.03 7.02
CA ALA A 40 3.15 1.40 7.82
C ALA A 40 2.70 0.10 8.49
N PHE A 41 1.49 0.09 9.06
CA PHE A 41 0.90 -1.09 9.67
C PHE A 41 0.73 -2.20 8.63
N TYR A 42 0.18 -1.89 7.47
CA TYR A 42 0.02 -2.89 6.42
C TYR A 42 1.35 -3.48 5.96
N LEU A 43 2.33 -2.65 5.61
CA LEU A 43 3.65 -3.11 5.17
C LEU A 43 4.31 -4.01 6.22
N ALA A 44 4.21 -3.66 7.50
CA ALA A 44 4.78 -4.47 8.58
C ALA A 44 4.13 -5.85 8.75
N ASN A 45 2.95 -6.09 8.16
CA ASN A 45 2.20 -7.34 8.25
C ASN A 45 2.23 -8.19 6.96
N ILE A 46 2.84 -7.71 5.87
CA ILE A 46 2.93 -8.47 4.62
C ILE A 46 4.34 -8.97 4.33
N GLY A 47 4.42 -10.17 3.76
CA GLY A 47 5.67 -10.78 3.30
C GLY A 47 6.13 -10.27 1.95
N SER A 48 7.31 -10.74 1.52
CA SER A 48 7.85 -10.42 0.18
C SER A 48 7.01 -11.02 -0.94
N THR A 49 6.41 -12.19 -0.69
CA THR A 49 5.53 -12.87 -1.65
C THR A 49 4.21 -12.11 -1.81
N ASP A 50 3.57 -11.73 -0.70
CA ASP A 50 2.35 -10.92 -0.73
C ASP A 50 2.56 -9.58 -1.44
N ALA A 51 3.68 -8.91 -1.14
CA ALA A 51 4.05 -7.67 -1.80
C ALA A 51 4.19 -7.87 -3.32
N GLN A 52 4.83 -8.96 -3.76
CA GLN A 52 4.96 -9.29 -5.19
C GLN A 52 3.60 -9.61 -5.83
N ASN A 53 2.77 -10.43 -5.18
CA ASN A 53 1.44 -10.77 -5.68
C ASN A 53 0.58 -9.51 -5.88
N LEU A 54 0.65 -8.56 -4.94
CA LEU A 54 -0.08 -7.31 -5.05
C LEU A 54 0.49 -6.42 -6.18
N ILE A 55 1.82 -6.35 -6.33
CA ILE A 55 2.45 -5.64 -7.46
C ILE A 55 2.00 -6.20 -8.81
N ASP A 56 1.91 -7.52 -8.95
CA ASP A 56 1.51 -8.16 -10.21
C ASP A 56 0.02 -7.97 -10.49
N TRP A 57 -0.79 -7.84 -9.44
CA TRP A 57 -2.23 -7.72 -9.53
C TRP A 57 -2.71 -6.28 -9.77
N LEU A 58 -2.09 -5.27 -9.15
CA LEU A 58 -2.51 -3.85 -9.24
C LEU A 58 -2.57 -3.27 -10.68
N PRO A 59 -1.68 -3.61 -11.63
CA PRO A 59 -1.76 -3.11 -13.01
C PRO A 59 -2.91 -3.70 -13.83
N VAL A 60 -3.49 -4.82 -13.40
CA VAL A 60 -4.58 -5.53 -14.11
C VAL A 60 -5.96 -4.99 -13.70
N PHE A 61 -6.01 -4.01 -12.80
CA PHE A 61 -7.25 -3.44 -12.29
C PHE A 61 -8.03 -2.72 -13.41
N TYR A 62 -9.27 -3.13 -13.62
CA TYR A 62 -10.22 -2.47 -14.51
C TYR A 62 -11.45 -2.01 -13.74
N THR A 63 -12.10 -0.98 -14.25
CA THR A 63 -13.29 -0.38 -13.61
C THR A 63 -14.53 -0.92 -14.28
N GLU A 64 -15.34 -1.68 -13.52
CA GLU A 64 -16.67 -2.08 -13.97
C GLU A 64 -17.72 -1.11 -13.44
N ARG A 65 -18.77 -0.89 -14.23
CA ARG A 65 -19.96 -0.15 -13.79
C ARG A 65 -20.96 -1.19 -13.28
N ASP A 66 -21.32 -1.12 -11.99
CA ASP A 66 -22.47 -1.87 -11.48
C ASP A 66 -23.74 -1.22 -12.05
N PRO A 67 -24.58 -1.94 -12.80
CA PRO A 67 -25.82 -1.38 -13.36
C PRO A 67 -26.87 -1.00 -12.30
N ASN A 68 -26.70 -1.39 -11.03
CA ASN A 68 -27.63 -1.07 -9.93
C ASN A 68 -27.11 0.01 -8.97
N ASP A 69 -25.87 0.47 -9.14
CA ASP A 69 -25.27 1.51 -8.30
C ASP A 69 -24.96 2.73 -9.18
N ASP A 70 -25.48 3.89 -8.80
CA ASP A 70 -25.12 5.18 -9.43
C ASP A 70 -23.68 5.59 -9.06
N MET A 71 -23.07 4.90 -8.08
CA MET A 71 -21.67 5.03 -7.72
C MET A 71 -20.79 4.03 -8.48
N VAL A 72 -19.58 4.47 -8.77
CA VAL A 72 -18.54 3.56 -9.28
C VAL A 72 -18.17 2.59 -8.16
N VAL A 73 -18.50 1.31 -8.34
CA VAL A 73 -18.08 0.25 -7.42
C VAL A 73 -16.59 0.01 -7.62
N ASN A 74 -15.78 0.52 -6.70
CA ASN A 74 -14.42 0.03 -6.57
C ASN A 74 -14.51 -1.38 -6.00
N TYR A 75 -14.17 -2.40 -6.78
CA TYR A 75 -14.11 -3.76 -6.25
C TYR A 75 -13.00 -3.83 -5.20
N PRO A 76 -13.30 -4.13 -3.92
CA PRO A 76 -12.25 -4.34 -2.94
C PRO A 76 -11.46 -5.57 -3.34
N VAL A 77 -10.15 -5.45 -3.44
CA VAL A 77 -9.30 -6.62 -3.54
C VAL A 77 -8.46 -6.73 -2.29
N MET A 78 -8.91 -7.70 -1.50
CA MET A 78 -8.30 -8.31 -0.33
C MET A 78 -7.83 -7.39 0.80
N GLY A 79 -8.29 -7.76 1.99
CA GLY A 79 -7.89 -7.21 3.27
C GLY A 79 -8.97 -6.28 3.81
N ASP A 80 -9.52 -6.60 4.98
CA ASP A 80 -10.47 -5.74 5.70
C ASP A 80 -9.91 -4.33 6.00
N ASP A 81 -8.61 -4.10 5.74
CA ASP A 81 -7.84 -2.90 6.09
C ASP A 81 -7.48 -1.96 4.92
N ILE A 82 -7.67 -2.36 3.65
CA ILE A 82 -7.36 -1.52 2.46
C ILE A 82 -8.57 -1.43 1.52
N GLY A 83 -8.99 -0.20 1.22
CA GLY A 83 -9.93 0.08 0.13
C GLY A 83 -9.22 0.72 -1.07
N PHE A 84 -9.53 0.29 -2.29
CA PHE A 84 -9.07 0.94 -3.53
C PHE A 84 -10.16 1.87 -4.07
N TYR A 85 -9.76 2.99 -4.68
CA TYR A 85 -10.67 4.05 -5.13
C TYR A 85 -10.18 4.73 -6.42
N ILE A 86 -11.10 5.15 -7.29
CA ILE A 86 -10.81 6.08 -8.39
C ILE A 86 -10.79 7.52 -7.88
N ASN A 87 -9.82 8.30 -8.35
CA ASN A 87 -9.75 9.74 -8.13
C ASN A 87 -11.00 10.45 -8.69
N GLN A 88 -11.61 11.30 -7.86
CA GLN A 88 -12.94 11.92 -8.08
C GLN A 88 -13.07 12.75 -9.37
N ASN A 89 -11.96 13.11 -10.02
CA ASN A 89 -11.95 13.94 -11.24
C ASN A 89 -11.60 13.15 -12.52
N THR A 90 -11.70 11.82 -12.50
CA THR A 90 -11.32 10.98 -13.64
C THR A 90 -12.53 10.65 -14.52
N LEU A 91 -12.43 10.91 -15.83
CA LEU A 91 -13.43 10.51 -16.82
C LEU A 91 -13.47 8.98 -16.99
N TYR A 92 -14.69 8.43 -17.05
CA TYR A 92 -14.96 7.00 -17.27
C TYR A 92 -15.24 6.67 -18.75
N PRO A 93 -14.87 5.48 -19.25
CA PRO A 93 -14.03 4.46 -18.61
C PRO A 93 -12.58 4.93 -18.49
N ASN A 94 -11.91 4.50 -17.42
CA ASN A 94 -10.48 4.77 -17.26
C ASN A 94 -9.71 3.50 -16.94
N THR A 95 -8.61 3.32 -17.68
CA THR A 95 -7.66 2.22 -17.52
C THR A 95 -6.27 2.71 -17.14
N SER A 96 -6.09 4.03 -16.94
CA SER A 96 -4.83 4.60 -16.51
C SER A 96 -4.64 4.40 -15.01
N ILE A 97 -3.54 3.74 -14.63
CA ILE A 97 -3.17 3.52 -13.23
C ILE A 97 -3.04 4.83 -12.43
N ASP A 98 -2.74 5.94 -13.10
CA ASP A 98 -2.63 7.27 -12.49
C ASP A 98 -3.99 7.80 -11.99
N ALA A 99 -5.11 7.19 -12.41
CA ALA A 99 -6.45 7.54 -11.96
C ALA A 99 -6.83 6.92 -10.61
N PHE A 100 -6.02 6.02 -10.06
CA PHE A 100 -6.40 5.20 -8.91
C PHE A 100 -5.56 5.52 -7.66
N TYR A 101 -6.19 5.38 -6.49
CA TYR A 101 -5.53 5.45 -5.20
C TYR A 101 -6.03 4.35 -4.25
N ALA A 102 -5.20 3.95 -3.30
CA ALA A 102 -5.56 3.10 -2.17
C ALA A 102 -5.72 3.94 -0.91
N THR A 103 -6.68 3.58 -0.07
CA THR A 103 -6.90 4.15 1.26
C THR A 103 -6.65 3.08 2.29
N PHE A 104 -5.75 3.38 3.23
CA PHE A 104 -5.49 2.58 4.41
C PHE A 104 -6.21 3.22 5.59
N ASN A 105 -7.01 2.47 6.32
CA ASN A 105 -7.70 2.97 7.52
C ASN A 105 -7.14 2.30 8.76
N TYR A 106 -6.51 3.07 9.64
CA TYR A 106 -5.99 2.57 10.90
C TYR A 106 -6.41 3.48 12.05
N GLY A 107 -7.23 2.94 12.96
CA GLY A 107 -7.72 3.69 14.12
C GLY A 107 -8.50 4.96 13.76
N GLY A 108 -9.24 4.96 12.63
CA GLY A 108 -10.00 6.10 12.14
C GLY A 108 -9.19 7.14 11.37
N THR A 109 -7.87 6.96 11.26
CA THR A 109 -7.00 7.80 10.42
C THR A 109 -6.87 7.16 9.04
N LYS A 110 -7.18 7.93 7.99
CA LYS A 110 -7.07 7.50 6.59
C LYS A 110 -5.74 7.96 6.00
N SER A 111 -5.06 7.07 5.28
CA SER A 111 -3.87 7.39 4.50
C SER A 111 -4.14 7.02 3.04
N ASN A 112 -4.14 8.03 2.17
CA ASN A 112 -4.40 7.85 0.74
C ASN A 112 -3.07 7.81 -0.02
N VAL A 113 -2.91 6.83 -0.90
CA VAL A 113 -1.70 6.67 -1.73
C VAL A 113 -2.10 6.36 -3.17
N PRO A 114 -1.61 7.11 -4.18
CA PRO A 114 -1.80 6.73 -5.58
C PRO A 114 -1.32 5.30 -5.83
N VAL A 115 -2.04 4.52 -6.64
CA VAL A 115 -1.70 3.11 -6.86
C VAL A 115 -0.29 2.94 -7.42
N LYS A 116 0.17 3.85 -8.27
CA LYS A 116 1.55 3.88 -8.78
C LYS A 116 2.60 4.03 -7.67
N ASP A 117 2.31 4.88 -6.69
CA ASP A 117 3.18 5.07 -5.54
C ASP A 117 3.13 3.85 -4.61
N LEU A 118 1.95 3.23 -4.46
CA LEU A 118 1.80 1.98 -3.72
C LEU A 118 2.62 0.85 -4.33
N ILE A 119 2.59 0.65 -5.66
CA ILE A 119 3.42 -0.36 -6.35
C ILE A 119 4.90 -0.12 -6.05
N SER A 120 5.35 1.13 -6.19
CA SER A 120 6.74 1.49 -5.90
C SER A 120 7.10 1.22 -4.44
N LEU A 121 6.17 1.45 -3.51
CA LEU A 121 6.38 1.26 -2.08
C LEU A 121 6.44 -0.21 -1.69
N LEU A 122 5.57 -1.04 -2.29
CA LEU A 122 5.61 -2.49 -2.17
C LEU A 122 6.91 -3.06 -2.74
N ASP A 123 7.40 -2.52 -3.86
CA ASP A 123 8.67 -2.97 -4.45
C ASP A 123 9.85 -2.62 -3.55
N GLU A 124 9.90 -1.41 -2.99
CA GLU A 124 10.92 -1.05 -1.99
C GLU A 124 10.85 -1.94 -0.74
N TRP A 125 9.66 -2.23 -0.22
CA TRP A 125 9.48 -3.10 0.95
C TRP A 125 9.91 -4.54 0.65
N LYS A 126 9.47 -5.10 -0.47
CA LYS A 126 9.87 -6.43 -0.93
C LYS A 126 11.38 -6.55 -1.05
N ASN A 127 12.03 -5.58 -1.71
CA ASN A 127 13.48 -5.59 -1.89
C ASN A 127 14.21 -5.48 -0.55
N TYR A 128 13.68 -4.69 0.39
CA TYR A 128 14.17 -4.62 1.76
C TYR A 128 14.07 -5.98 2.47
N LEU A 129 12.91 -6.65 2.45
CA LEU A 129 12.73 -7.98 3.06
C LEU A 129 13.69 -9.03 2.48
N ILE A 130 13.85 -9.05 1.16
CA ILE A 130 14.77 -9.95 0.47
C ILE A 130 16.21 -9.70 0.91
N SER A 131 16.62 -8.43 1.04
CA SER A 131 17.99 -8.09 1.47
C SER A 131 18.33 -8.58 2.88
N MET A 132 17.31 -8.76 3.73
CA MET A 132 17.43 -9.30 5.08
C MET A 132 17.45 -10.83 5.13
N GLY A 133 17.31 -11.51 3.99
CA GLY A 133 17.14 -12.97 3.95
C GLY A 133 15.77 -13.43 4.45
N ILE A 134 14.82 -12.51 4.66
CA ILE A 134 13.45 -12.81 5.06
C ILE A 134 12.70 -13.19 3.79
N LYS A 135 12.75 -14.48 3.44
CA LYS A 135 11.89 -15.07 2.41
C LYS A 135 10.66 -15.62 3.12
N GLY A 136 9.62 -14.80 3.22
CA GLY A 136 8.38 -15.12 3.91
C GLY A 136 7.22 -15.25 2.93
N SER A 137 6.62 -16.44 2.98
CA SER A 137 5.46 -17.02 2.26
C SER A 137 4.27 -16.10 2.10
#